data_AF-A0A2P9EY05-F1
#
_entry.id   AF-A0A2P9EY05-F1
#
_cell.length_a   1.000
_cell.length_b   1.000
_cell.length_c   1.000
_cell.angle_alpha   90.00
_cell.angle_beta   90.00
_cell.angle_gamma   90.00
#
_symmetry.space_group_name_H-M   'P 1'
#
loop_
_entity.id
_entity.type
_entity.pdbx_description
1 polymer ?
#
loop_
_entity_poly.entity_id
_entity_poly.type
_entity_poly.pdbx_seq_one_letter_code
_entity_poly.pdbx_strand_id
1 'polypeptide(L)'
;MVALGGRGTSEAPSGYRTFSLVNPHDDGVSLDAIVDWLAQDGHAIERLDDYAEWYLRFEAAMRALPEAQRQYAALPIRHGFKEPEDPVPGSVIPSDRFGAAVRAGAIAAHGDIPSLTRDLVAKYARDLENLMTAGRPTVGEHINH
;
A
#
# COMPACT_ATOMS: atom_id res chain seq x y z
N MET A 1 -15.68 -2.55 -12.13
CA MET A 1 -16.00 -3.84 -11.47
C MET A 1 -15.44 -4.95 -12.35
N VAL A 2 -14.26 -5.47 -12.01
CA VAL A 2 -13.55 -6.46 -12.84
C VAL A 2 -14.01 -7.85 -12.44
N ALA A 3 -14.70 -8.53 -13.36
CA ALA A 3 -15.10 -9.92 -13.21
C ALA A 3 -13.89 -10.82 -13.57
N LEU A 4 -13.47 -11.65 -12.63
CA LEU A 4 -12.50 -12.73 -12.90
C LEU A 4 -13.23 -13.85 -13.65
N GLY A 5 -13.28 -13.74 -14.98
CA GLY A 5 -13.85 -14.74 -15.88
C GLY A 5 -12.81 -15.77 -16.30
N GLY A 6 -12.77 -16.92 -15.59
CA GLY A 6 -12.11 -18.15 -16.05
C GLY A 6 -13.17 -19.17 -16.49
N ARG A 7 -13.16 -19.53 -17.77
CA ARG A 7 -14.06 -20.53 -18.37
C ARG A 7 -13.84 -21.92 -17.74
N GLY A 8 -14.87 -22.45 -17.09
CA GLY A 8 -14.98 -23.86 -16.71
C GLY A 8 -16.46 -24.22 -16.56
N THR A 9 -16.97 -25.10 -17.42
CA THR A 9 -18.37 -25.55 -17.42
C THR A 9 -18.62 -26.49 -16.25
N SER A 10 -19.34 -26.03 -15.22
CA SER A 10 -20.14 -26.88 -14.33
C SER A 10 -21.11 -25.98 -13.55
N GLU A 11 -22.41 -26.31 -13.62
CA GLU A 11 -23.55 -25.78 -12.86
C GLU A 11 -23.33 -24.46 -12.09
N ALA A 12 -23.92 -23.36 -12.57
CA ALA A 12 -23.92 -22.11 -11.83
C ALA A 12 -24.56 -22.34 -10.45
N PRO A 13 -23.83 -22.17 -9.33
CA PRO A 13 -24.46 -22.29 -8.03
C PRO A 13 -25.52 -21.20 -7.91
N SER A 14 -26.79 -21.60 -7.74
CA SER A 14 -27.88 -20.67 -7.48
C SER A 14 -27.65 -19.99 -6.13
N GLY A 15 -26.95 -18.85 -6.12
CA GLY A 15 -26.71 -18.06 -4.92
C GLY A 15 -25.63 -17.01 -5.07
N TYR A 16 -25.75 -15.93 -4.29
CA TYR A 16 -24.71 -14.91 -4.15
C TYR A 16 -23.69 -15.32 -3.10
N ARG A 17 -22.40 -15.10 -3.37
CA ARG A 17 -21.31 -15.31 -2.42
C ARG A 17 -20.58 -14.00 -2.18
N THR A 18 -20.39 -13.64 -0.92
CA THR A 18 -19.62 -12.46 -0.51
C THR A 18 -18.29 -12.92 0.08
N PHE A 19 -17.21 -12.28 -0.36
CA PHE A 19 -15.85 -12.52 0.11
C PHE A 19 -15.27 -11.21 0.65
N SER A 20 -14.63 -11.28 1.82
CA SER A 20 -13.87 -10.17 2.40
C SER A 20 -12.41 -10.27 1.94
N LEU A 21 -11.95 -9.27 1.20
CA LEU A 21 -10.59 -9.19 0.65
C LEU A 21 -9.70 -8.37 1.60
N VAL A 22 -9.35 -8.94 2.73
CA VAL A 22 -8.48 -8.33 3.74
C VAL A 22 -7.25 -9.20 3.96
N ASN A 23 -6.14 -8.60 4.40
CA ASN A 23 -4.96 -9.36 4.80
C ASN A 23 -5.27 -10.06 6.15
N PRO A 24 -5.38 -11.40 6.20
CA PRO A 24 -5.66 -12.10 7.45
C PRO A 24 -4.42 -12.34 8.31
N HIS A 25 -3.23 -12.09 7.78
CA HIS A 25 -2.00 -12.54 8.40
C HIS A 25 -1.68 -11.73 9.65
N ASP A 26 -1.43 -12.45 10.74
CA ASP A 26 -0.79 -11.94 11.94
C ASP A 26 0.71 -12.29 11.89
N ASP A 27 1.36 -11.84 10.81
CA ASP A 27 2.77 -12.12 10.50
C ASP A 27 3.73 -11.03 11.02
N GLY A 28 3.20 -10.08 11.79
CA GLY A 28 3.95 -8.94 12.31
C GLY A 28 4.27 -7.88 11.27
N VAL A 29 3.73 -7.96 10.05
CA VAL A 29 3.92 -6.91 9.04
C VAL A 29 2.98 -5.74 9.33
N SER A 30 3.48 -4.80 10.13
CA SER A 30 2.83 -3.52 10.44
C SER A 30 3.36 -2.37 9.59
N LEU A 31 2.79 -1.18 9.74
CA LEU A 31 3.34 0.05 9.15
C LEU A 31 4.79 0.30 9.60
N ASP A 32 5.14 -0.03 10.86
CA ASP A 32 6.51 0.11 11.35
C ASP A 32 7.50 -0.81 10.61
N ALA A 33 7.09 -2.04 10.29
CA ALA A 33 7.89 -2.97 9.49
C ALA A 33 8.11 -2.46 8.06
N ILE A 34 7.09 -1.83 7.46
CA ILE A 34 7.21 -1.17 6.15
C ILE A 34 8.21 -0.01 6.23
N VAL A 35 8.14 0.81 7.29
CA VAL A 35 9.08 1.92 7.51
C VAL A 35 10.51 1.39 7.70
N ASP A 36 10.70 0.28 8.41
CA ASP A 36 12.00 -0.38 8.56
C ASP A 36 12.57 -0.83 7.22
N TRP A 37 11.75 -1.45 6.37
CA TRP A 37 12.19 -1.90 5.05
C TRP A 37 12.61 -0.73 4.16
N LEU A 38 11.85 0.37 4.18
CA LEU A 38 12.23 1.58 3.43
C LEU A 38 13.54 2.18 3.94
N ALA A 39 13.76 2.22 5.25
CA ALA A 39 15.01 2.69 5.83
C ALA A 39 16.19 1.77 5.43
N GLN A 40 15.98 0.45 5.43
CA GLN A 40 16.98 -0.54 4.98
C GLN A 40 17.30 -0.44 3.49
N ASP A 41 16.35 0.02 2.67
CA ASP A 41 16.55 0.28 1.24
C ASP A 41 17.27 1.62 0.96
N GLY A 42 17.66 2.35 2.02
CA GLY A 42 18.46 3.57 1.93
C GLY A 42 17.64 4.86 1.84
N HIS A 43 16.33 4.80 2.06
CA HIS A 43 15.51 6.00 2.17
C HIS A 43 15.79 6.69 3.52
N ALA A 44 16.06 7.99 3.47
CA ALA A 44 16.29 8.80 4.66
C ALA A 44 14.97 8.99 5.42
N ILE A 45 14.76 8.17 6.45
CA ILE A 45 13.59 8.22 7.32
C ILE A 45 14.05 8.45 8.76
N GLU A 46 13.57 9.54 9.34
CA GLU A 46 13.77 9.87 10.76
C GLU A 46 12.55 9.39 11.56
N ARG A 47 12.80 8.71 12.69
CA ARG A 47 11.77 8.32 13.65
C ARG A 47 11.73 9.30 14.79
N LEU A 48 10.52 9.65 15.23
CA LEU A 48 10.27 10.48 16.39
C LEU A 48 9.46 9.68 17.40
N ASP A 49 9.87 9.74 18.68
CA ASP A 49 9.20 9.01 19.77
C ASP A 49 7.86 9.64 20.15
N ASP A 50 7.73 10.97 20.00
CA ASP A 50 6.47 11.69 20.26
C ASP A 50 5.61 11.73 18.99
N TYR A 51 4.46 11.06 19.04
CA TYR A 51 3.50 11.00 17.94
C TYR A 51 2.90 12.37 17.59
N ALA A 52 2.63 13.22 18.58
CA ALA A 52 2.08 14.56 18.34
C ALA A 52 3.13 15.45 17.66
N GLU A 53 4.39 15.33 18.06
CA GLU A 53 5.50 16.00 17.37
C GLU A 53 5.66 15.50 15.93
N TRP A 54 5.66 14.17 15.74
CA TRP A 54 5.69 13.55 14.43
C TRP A 54 4.58 14.09 13.53
N TYR A 55 3.33 14.11 14.02
CA TYR A 55 2.17 14.56 13.24
C TYR A 55 2.30 16.03 12.81
N LEU A 56 2.77 16.91 13.69
CA LEU A 56 2.99 18.32 13.38
C LEU A 56 4.05 18.49 12.28
N ARG A 57 5.18 17.79 12.38
CA ARG A 57 6.25 17.84 11.38
C ARG A 57 5.79 17.22 10.05
N PHE A 58 5.06 16.11 10.10
CA PHE A 58 4.49 15.44 8.93
C PHE A 58 3.52 16.36 8.17
N GLU A 59 2.61 17.02 8.87
CA GLU A 59 1.68 17.97 8.26
C GLU A 59 2.42 19.16 7.61
N ALA A 60 3.42 19.73 8.32
CA ALA A 60 4.22 20.83 7.80
C ALA A 60 5.01 20.41 6.54
N ALA A 61 5.64 19.24 6.57
CA ALA A 61 6.40 18.69 5.45
C ALA A 61 5.50 18.46 4.22
N MET A 62 4.33 17.84 4.38
CA MET A 62 3.38 17.64 3.28
C MET A 62 2.91 18.95 2.67
N ARG A 63 2.68 19.99 3.47
CA ARG A 63 2.26 21.32 2.98
C ARG A 63 3.38 22.06 2.25
N ALA A 64 4.65 21.80 2.62
CA ALA A 64 5.82 22.38 1.98
C ALA A 64 6.20 21.71 0.65
N LEU A 65 5.57 20.57 0.30
CA LEU A 65 5.84 19.88 -0.96
C LEU A 65 5.52 20.77 -2.18
N PRO A 66 6.23 20.58 -3.31
CA PRO A 66 5.88 21.21 -4.58
C PRO A 66 4.43 20.92 -4.98
N GLU A 67 3.77 21.85 -5.68
CA GLU A 67 2.37 21.73 -6.14
C GLU A 67 2.09 20.37 -6.82
N ALA A 68 2.99 19.96 -7.71
CA ALA A 68 2.88 18.71 -8.46
C ALA A 68 2.89 17.46 -7.57
N GLN A 69 3.52 17.52 -6.38
CA GLN A 69 3.56 16.42 -5.42
C GLN A 69 2.45 16.52 -4.38
N ARG A 70 2.03 17.74 -4.00
CA ARG A 70 0.94 17.96 -3.03
C ARG A 70 -0.38 17.27 -3.41
N GLN A 71 -0.69 17.18 -4.69
CA GLN A 71 -1.90 16.49 -5.19
C GLN A 71 -1.88 14.97 -4.95
N TYR A 72 -0.68 14.38 -4.80
CA TYR A 72 -0.50 12.95 -4.54
C TYR A 72 -0.14 12.66 -3.08
N ALA A 73 0.10 13.70 -2.29
CA ALA A 73 0.37 13.58 -0.87
C ALA A 73 -0.92 13.24 -0.10
N ALA A 74 -0.77 12.60 1.06
CA ALA A 74 -1.86 12.23 1.96
C ALA A 74 -2.57 13.42 2.64
N LEU A 75 -2.44 14.65 2.12
CA LEU A 75 -3.07 15.85 2.66
C LEU A 75 -4.60 15.74 2.85
N PRO A 76 -5.38 15.13 1.92
CA PRO A 76 -6.83 15.00 2.11
C PRO A 76 -7.22 14.08 3.26
N ILE A 77 -6.39 13.05 3.54
CA ILE A 77 -6.65 12.02 4.55
C ILE A 77 -5.87 12.23 5.85
N ARG A 78 -5.11 13.34 5.97
CA ARG A 78 -4.25 13.65 7.12
C ARG A 78 -4.95 13.50 8.49
N HIS A 79 -6.23 13.83 8.56
CA HIS A 79 -7.01 13.71 9.79
C HIS A 79 -7.11 12.27 10.33
N GLY A 80 -6.99 11.27 9.45
CA GLY A 80 -6.95 9.86 9.84
C GLY A 80 -5.65 9.46 10.55
N PHE A 81 -4.60 10.27 10.44
CA PHE A 81 -3.32 10.05 11.14
C PHE A 81 -3.18 10.93 12.38
N LYS A 82 -4.22 11.65 12.80
CA LYS A 82 -4.12 12.58 13.95
C LYS A 82 -3.89 11.84 15.28
N GLU A 83 -4.44 10.64 15.40
CA GLU A 83 -4.30 9.78 16.57
C GLU A 83 -3.63 8.48 16.13
N PRO A 84 -2.78 7.88 16.98
CA PRO A 84 -2.14 6.61 16.67
C PRO A 84 -3.21 5.52 16.53
N GLU A 85 -3.02 4.62 15.59
CA GLU A 85 -3.91 3.48 15.39
C GLU A 85 -3.67 2.42 16.46
N ASP A 86 -4.73 1.82 16.97
CA ASP A 86 -4.62 0.69 17.90
C ASP A 86 -4.09 -0.54 17.13
N PRO A 87 -3.10 -1.26 17.68
CA PRO A 87 -2.54 -2.43 17.03
C PRO A 87 -3.61 -3.53 16.94
N VAL A 88 -3.96 -3.90 15.71
CA VAL A 88 -4.83 -5.04 15.42
C VAL A 88 -3.96 -6.18 14.90
N PRO A 89 -3.86 -7.33 15.61
CA PRO A 89 -3.24 -8.53 15.06
C PRO A 89 -4.11 -9.07 13.91
N GLY A 90 -3.56 -9.07 12.71
CA GLY A 90 -4.27 -9.48 11.48
C GLY A 90 -5.41 -8.54 11.09
N SER A 91 -6.60 -9.09 10.84
CA SER A 91 -7.77 -8.34 10.40
C SER A 91 -8.97 -8.56 11.31
N VAL A 92 -9.61 -7.47 11.75
CA VAL A 92 -10.91 -7.51 12.47
C VAL A 92 -12.05 -8.02 11.59
N ILE A 93 -11.88 -7.98 10.26
CA ILE A 93 -12.86 -8.48 9.30
C ILE A 93 -12.56 -9.95 9.00
N PRO A 94 -13.53 -10.87 9.19
CA PRO A 94 -13.32 -12.29 8.90
C PRO A 94 -13.19 -12.52 7.39
N SER A 95 -12.20 -13.33 7.01
CA SER A 95 -11.88 -13.66 5.61
C SER A 95 -11.76 -15.17 5.36
N ASP A 96 -12.26 -16.00 6.27
CA ASP A 96 -12.16 -17.47 6.20
C ASP A 96 -12.65 -18.05 4.86
N ARG A 97 -13.77 -17.51 4.35
CA ARG A 97 -14.35 -17.93 3.07
C ARG A 97 -13.43 -17.61 1.89
N PHE A 98 -12.73 -16.48 1.94
CA PHE A 98 -11.81 -16.08 0.90
C PHE A 98 -10.55 -16.95 0.97
N GLY A 99 -9.94 -17.09 2.15
CA GLY A 99 -8.77 -17.95 2.34
C GLY A 99 -9.04 -19.42 1.93
N ALA A 100 -10.21 -19.95 2.30
CA ALA A 100 -10.62 -21.29 1.88
C ALA A 100 -10.77 -21.41 0.35
N ALA A 101 -11.32 -20.39 -0.32
CA ALA A 101 -11.45 -20.38 -1.77
C ALA A 101 -10.08 -20.31 -2.47
N VAL A 102 -9.14 -19.50 -1.96
CA VAL A 102 -7.77 -19.42 -2.49
C VAL A 102 -7.06 -20.76 -2.34
N ARG A 103 -7.09 -21.37 -1.15
CA ARG A 103 -6.52 -22.71 -0.89
C ARG A 103 -7.14 -23.80 -1.77
N ALA A 104 -8.42 -23.66 -2.13
CA ALA A 104 -9.11 -24.57 -3.05
C ALA A 104 -8.74 -24.35 -4.54
N GLY A 105 -7.80 -23.45 -4.84
CA GLY A 105 -7.33 -23.21 -6.20
C GLY A 105 -8.20 -22.23 -7.00
N ALA A 106 -9.04 -21.43 -6.35
CA ALA A 106 -9.82 -20.39 -7.04
C ALA A 106 -8.94 -19.31 -7.69
N ILE A 107 -7.69 -19.16 -7.21
CA ILE A 107 -6.68 -18.28 -7.81
C ILE A 107 -5.48 -19.15 -8.19
N ALA A 108 -5.18 -19.21 -9.49
CA ALA A 108 -4.05 -19.97 -10.00
C ALA A 108 -2.72 -19.41 -9.45
N ALA A 109 -1.76 -20.31 -9.18
CA ALA A 109 -0.43 -20.01 -8.64
C ALA A 109 -0.38 -19.47 -7.19
N HIS A 110 -1.51 -19.38 -6.49
CA HIS A 110 -1.56 -18.97 -5.09
C HIS A 110 -2.11 -20.11 -4.21
N GLY A 111 -1.25 -20.63 -3.32
CA GLY A 111 -1.63 -21.67 -2.36
C GLY A 111 -2.39 -21.13 -1.14
N ASP A 112 -2.20 -19.85 -0.81
CA ASP A 112 -2.95 -19.11 0.20
C ASP A 112 -2.90 -17.60 -0.14
N ILE A 113 -3.58 -16.77 0.65
CA ILE A 113 -3.50 -15.31 0.57
C ILE A 113 -2.03 -14.91 0.81
N PRO A 114 -1.40 -14.09 -0.05
CA PRO A 114 -0.01 -13.68 0.16
C PRO A 114 0.11 -12.66 1.29
N SER A 115 1.23 -12.73 2.01
CA SER A 115 1.67 -11.68 2.94
C SER A 115 2.29 -10.50 2.17
N LEU A 116 2.36 -9.33 2.82
CA LEU A 116 3.07 -8.18 2.30
C LEU A 116 4.58 -8.41 2.40
N THR A 117 5.29 -8.24 1.29
CA THR A 117 6.74 -8.48 1.22
C THR A 117 7.52 -7.17 1.10
N ARG A 118 8.77 -7.20 1.56
CA ARG A 118 9.75 -6.12 1.32
C ARG A 118 9.88 -5.78 -0.16
N ASP A 119 9.93 -6.78 -1.03
CA ASP A 119 10.05 -6.57 -2.48
C ASP A 119 8.88 -5.74 -3.04
N LEU A 120 7.67 -5.95 -2.51
CA LEU A 120 6.52 -5.15 -2.93
C LEU A 120 6.71 -3.70 -2.47
N VAL A 121 7.09 -3.47 -1.22
CA VAL A 121 7.35 -2.12 -0.70
C VAL A 121 8.44 -1.40 -1.51
N ALA A 122 9.56 -2.07 -1.80
CA ALA A 122 10.65 -1.54 -2.62
C ALA A 122 10.17 -1.17 -4.04
N LYS A 123 9.32 -2.00 -4.64
CA LYS A 123 8.71 -1.70 -5.94
C LYS A 123 7.88 -0.42 -5.89
N TYR A 124 7.05 -0.24 -4.87
CA TYR A 124 6.24 0.98 -4.71
C TYR A 124 7.12 2.23 -4.58
N ALA A 125 8.18 2.17 -3.77
CA ALA A 125 9.12 3.28 -3.62
C ALA A 125 9.75 3.67 -4.96
N ARG A 126 10.22 2.67 -5.73
CA ARG A 126 10.80 2.90 -7.06
C ARG A 126 9.80 3.48 -8.06
N ASP A 127 8.58 2.93 -8.10
CA ASP A 127 7.55 3.39 -9.03
C ASP A 127 7.14 4.83 -8.74
N LEU A 128 7.01 5.20 -7.47
CA LEU A 128 6.71 6.58 -7.05
C LEU A 128 7.84 7.54 -7.42
N GLU A 129 9.10 7.17 -7.19
CA GLU A 129 10.27 7.97 -7.59
C GLU A 129 10.27 8.22 -9.11
N ASN A 130 9.99 7.19 -9.90
CA ASN A 130 9.91 7.29 -11.36
C ASN A 130 8.80 8.24 -11.81
N LEU A 131 7.60 8.15 -11.21
CA LEU A 131 6.48 9.04 -11.53
C LEU A 131 6.77 10.49 -11.15
N MET A 132 7.38 10.72 -10.00
CA MET A 132 7.75 12.08 -9.54
C MET A 132 8.87 12.69 -10.39
N THR A 133 9.80 11.87 -10.89
CA THR A 133 10.91 12.35 -11.73
C THR A 133 10.47 12.58 -13.18
N ALA A 134 9.58 11.74 -13.70
CA ALA A 134 9.01 11.90 -15.05
C ALA A 134 8.16 13.16 -15.21
N GLY A 135 7.66 13.73 -14.11
CA GLY A 135 6.95 15.02 -14.08
C GLY A 135 7.86 16.26 -14.12
N ARG A 136 9.19 16.11 -14.09
CA ARG A 136 10.11 17.25 -14.27
C ARG A 136 10.23 17.59 -15.76
N PRO A 137 9.91 18.82 -16.20
CA PRO A 137 10.33 19.25 -17.53
C PRO A 137 11.86 19.18 -17.57
N THR A 138 12.40 18.49 -18.58
CA THR A 138 13.85 18.46 -18.85
C THR A 138 14.28 19.88 -19.20
N VAL A 139 14.83 20.60 -18.21
CA VAL A 139 15.52 21.86 -18.46
C VAL A 139 16.84 21.53 -19.15
N GLY A 140 16.93 21.93 -20.42
CA GLY A 140 18.21 22.27 -21.05
C GLY A 140 18.72 21.29 -22.08
N GLU A 141 18.27 21.46 -23.33
CA GLU A 141 19.21 21.42 -24.46
C GLU A 141 19.00 22.69 -25.31
N HIS A 142 19.43 23.82 -24.76
CA HIS A 142 19.76 24.99 -25.57
C HIS A 142 21.10 24.71 -26.25
N ILE A 143 21.05 24.07 -27.43
CA ILE A 143 22.15 24.15 -28.38
C ILE A 143 21.93 25.38 -29.26
N ASN A 144 22.62 26.46 -28.90
CA ASN A 144 22.93 27.53 -29.84
C ASN A 144 23.92 26.96 -30.87
N HIS A 145 23.52 26.89 -32.14
CA HIS A 145 24.30 27.50 -33.22
C HIS A 145 23.49 27.69 -34.50
#